data_AF-A0A956RZ45-F1
#
_entry.id   AF-A0A956RZ45-F1
#
_cell.length_a   1.000
_cell.length_b   1.000
_cell.length_c   1.000
_cell.angle_alpha   90.00
_cell.angle_beta   90.00
_cell.angle_gamma   90.00
#
_symmetry.space_group_name_H-M   'P 1'
#
loop_
_entity.id
_entity.type
_entity.pdbx_description
1 polymer ?
#
loop_
_entity_poly.entity_id
_entity_poly.type
_entity_poly.pdbx_seq_one_letter_code
_entity_poly.pdbx_strand_id
1 'polypeptide(L)'
;MSVERRPPSRRDALRITAAVGLTLGMGGSVLRRARLHRVRETRPALGTLVTLTLIHPDPDEARTVLTGAFAGIDALEDALSRHRPTSALARLNRTGVLVDPP
;
A
#
# COMPACT_ATOMS: atom_id res chain seq x y z
N MET A 1 -26.92 -18.54 -51.88
CA MET A 1 -25.47 -18.34 -51.67
C MET A 1 -25.07 -19.18 -50.47
N SER A 2 -24.72 -20.45 -50.70
CA SER A 2 -24.47 -21.42 -49.63
C SER A 2 -23.04 -21.26 -49.14
N VAL A 3 -22.86 -20.80 -47.90
CA VAL A 3 -21.54 -20.71 -47.27
C VAL A 3 -21.13 -22.10 -46.84
N GLU A 4 -20.25 -22.72 -47.61
CA GLU A 4 -19.66 -24.02 -47.28
C GLU A 4 -18.77 -23.88 -46.04
N ARG A 5 -19.23 -24.43 -44.91
CA ARG A 5 -18.45 -24.42 -43.67
C ARG A 5 -17.48 -25.59 -43.69
N ARG A 6 -16.23 -25.31 -44.06
CA ARG A 6 -15.14 -26.29 -43.99
C ARG A 6 -14.86 -26.64 -42.52
N PRO A 7 -14.80 -27.92 -42.12
CA PRO A 7 -14.45 -28.28 -40.76
C PRO A 7 -13.02 -27.83 -40.46
N PRO A 8 -12.76 -27.31 -39.24
CA PRO A 8 -11.46 -26.76 -38.89
C PRO A 8 -10.38 -27.84 -39.01
N SER A 9 -9.28 -27.51 -39.69
CA SER A 9 -8.15 -28.44 -39.83
C SER A 9 -7.40 -28.56 -38.50
N ARG A 10 -6.61 -29.63 -38.33
CA ARG A 10 -5.75 -29.82 -37.14
C ARG A 10 -4.84 -28.61 -36.88
N ARG A 11 -4.42 -27.90 -37.95
CA ARG A 11 -3.59 -26.70 -37.86
C ARG A 11 -4.39 -25.47 -37.40
N ASP A 12 -5.66 -25.39 -37.77
CA ASP A 12 -6.54 -24.28 -37.33
C ASP A 12 -6.91 -24.45 -35.86
N ALA A 13 -7.20 -25.69 -35.44
CA ALA A 13 -7.36 -26.02 -34.03
C ALA A 13 -6.10 -25.63 -33.22
N LEU A 14 -4.90 -26.00 -33.71
CA LEU A 14 -3.64 -25.66 -33.03
C LEU A 14 -3.40 -24.14 -32.94
N ARG A 15 -3.74 -23.39 -33.99
CA ARG A 15 -3.64 -21.92 -33.99
C ARG A 15 -4.60 -21.26 -33.03
N ILE A 16 -5.84 -21.74 -32.96
CA ILE A 16 -6.86 -21.25 -32.03
C ILE A 16 -6.42 -21.53 -30.59
N THR A 17 -5.98 -22.75 -30.29
CA THR A 17 -5.48 -23.11 -28.95
C THR A 17 -4.23 -22.32 -28.58
N ALA A 18 -3.30 -22.10 -29.52
CA ALA A 18 -2.11 -21.28 -29.28
C ALA A 18 -2.46 -19.81 -29.00
N ALA A 19 -3.40 -19.23 -29.75
CA ALA A 19 -3.85 -17.86 -29.54
C ALA A 19 -4.56 -17.66 -28.19
N VAL A 20 -5.43 -18.61 -27.80
CA VAL A 20 -6.12 -18.59 -26.49
C VAL A 20 -5.13 -18.86 -25.34
N GLY A 21 -4.15 -19.74 -25.54
CA GLY A 21 -3.10 -20.00 -24.54
C GLY A 21 -2.18 -18.79 -24.29
N LEU A 22 -1.85 -18.04 -25.35
CA LEU A 22 -1.04 -16.82 -25.25
C LEU A 22 -1.76 -15.68 -24.52
N THR A 23 -3.06 -15.48 -24.78
CA THR A 23 -3.83 -14.41 -24.12
C THR A 23 -4.06 -14.70 -22.63
N LEU A 24 -4.32 -15.94 -22.25
CA LEU A 24 -4.41 -16.34 -20.84
C LEU A 24 -3.03 -16.32 -20.15
N GLY A 25 -1.97 -16.73 -20.84
CA GLY A 25 -0.59 -16.72 -20.32
C GLY A 25 -0.04 -15.32 -20.07
N MET A 26 -0.36 -14.33 -20.93
CA MET A 26 0.00 -12.94 -20.69
C MET A 26 -0.92 -12.25 -19.68
N GLY A 27 -2.24 -12.42 -19.77
CA GLY A 27 -3.19 -11.77 -18.86
C GLY A 27 -3.05 -12.19 -17.39
N GLY A 28 -2.78 -13.47 -17.13
CA GLY A 28 -2.54 -13.98 -15.78
C GLY A 28 -1.14 -13.64 -15.23
N SER A 29 -0.14 -13.38 -16.10
CA SER A 29 1.23 -13.09 -15.66
C SER A 29 1.48 -11.62 -15.34
N VAL A 30 0.69 -10.67 -15.87
CA VAL A 30 0.80 -9.25 -15.49
C VAL A 30 0.38 -9.03 -14.04
N LEU A 31 -0.73 -9.64 -13.62
CA LEU A 31 -1.22 -9.57 -12.23
C LEU A 31 -0.30 -10.32 -11.25
N ARG A 32 0.40 -11.38 -11.72
CA ARG A 32 1.31 -12.17 -10.90
C ARG A 32 2.73 -11.58 -10.80
N ARG A 33 3.02 -10.46 -11.48
CA ARG A 33 4.37 -9.86 -11.55
C ARG A 33 4.66 -8.84 -10.46
N ALA A 34 3.63 -8.24 -9.85
CA ALA A 34 3.82 -7.41 -8.67
C ALA A 34 4.08 -8.34 -7.48
N ARG A 35 5.34 -8.63 -7.20
CA ARG A 35 5.76 -9.33 -5.98
C ARG A 35 5.47 -8.41 -4.78
N LEU A 36 4.22 -8.35 -4.36
CA LEU A 36 3.81 -7.51 -3.25
C LEU A 36 4.26 -8.14 -1.94
N HIS A 37 4.96 -7.35 -1.14
CA HIS A 37 5.41 -7.71 0.20
C HIS A 37 4.57 -6.99 1.23
N ARG A 38 4.11 -7.72 2.25
CA ARG A 38 3.45 -7.15 3.42
C ARG A 38 4.50 -6.86 4.49
N VAL A 39 4.75 -5.60 4.75
CA VAL A 39 5.59 -5.14 5.86
C VAL A 39 4.68 -4.68 6.99
N ARG A 40 4.93 -5.16 8.20
CA ARG A 40 4.17 -4.83 9.40
C ARG A 40 5.13 -4.42 10.49
N GLU A 41 4.81 -3.33 11.17
CA GLU A 41 5.60 -2.84 12.29
C GLU A 41 4.69 -2.34 13.40
N THR A 42 5.04 -2.68 14.64
CA THR A 42 4.30 -2.30 15.84
C THR A 42 5.24 -1.55 16.77
N ARG A 43 4.86 -0.33 17.18
CA ARG A 43 5.62 0.51 18.10
C ARG A 43 4.69 1.11 19.17
N PRO A 44 5.19 1.35 20.40
CA PRO A 44 4.47 2.15 21.37
C PRO A 44 4.46 3.62 20.91
N ALA A 45 3.26 4.21 20.80
CA ALA A 45 3.04 5.61 20.45
C ALA A 45 1.66 6.07 20.94
N LEU A 46 1.48 7.36 21.20
CA LEU A 46 0.22 7.96 21.65
C LEU A 46 -0.37 7.30 22.92
N GLY A 47 0.49 6.76 23.79
CA GLY A 47 0.07 6.05 25.01
C GLY A 47 -0.54 4.66 24.78
N THR A 48 -0.37 4.07 23.59
CA THR A 48 -0.85 2.73 23.24
C THR A 48 0.15 2.01 22.32
N LEU A 49 -0.19 0.81 21.84
CA LEU A 49 0.54 0.11 20.78
C LEU A 49 -0.09 0.43 19.43
N VAL A 50 0.67 1.10 18.56
CA VAL A 50 0.27 1.39 17.19
C VAL A 50 0.88 0.35 16.26
N THR A 51 0.07 -0.22 15.38
CA THR A 51 0.56 -1.10 14.32
C THR A 51 0.27 -0.53 12.94
N LEU A 52 1.31 -0.36 12.14
CA LEU A 52 1.20 -0.01 10.74
C LEU A 52 1.46 -1.25 9.88
N THR A 53 0.71 -1.38 8.80
CA THR A 53 0.88 -2.45 7.80
C THR A 53 0.86 -1.82 6.42
N LEU A 54 1.90 -2.07 5.64
CA LEU A 54 2.06 -1.57 4.29
C LEU A 54 2.27 -2.73 3.32
N ILE A 55 1.59 -2.68 2.18
CA ILE A 55 1.76 -3.64 1.09
C ILE A 55 2.49 -2.92 -0.03
N HIS A 56 3.71 -3.39 -0.35
CA HIS A 56 4.59 -2.70 -1.29
C HIS A 56 5.43 -3.70 -2.12
N PRO A 57 5.72 -3.44 -3.42
CA PRO A 57 6.59 -4.30 -4.23
C PRO A 57 8.04 -4.39 -3.74
N ASP A 58 8.52 -3.34 -3.07
CA ASP A 58 9.86 -3.27 -2.48
C ASP A 58 9.72 -3.22 -0.94
N PRO A 59 10.19 -4.25 -0.20
CA PRO A 59 10.08 -4.28 1.26
C PRO A 59 10.97 -3.24 1.96
N ASP A 60 12.09 -2.81 1.37
CA ASP A 60 12.99 -1.83 1.97
C ASP A 60 12.42 -0.42 1.81
N GLU A 61 11.87 -0.10 0.65
CA GLU A 61 11.10 1.14 0.45
C GLU A 61 9.90 1.20 1.41
N ALA A 62 9.19 0.08 1.58
CA ALA A 62 8.09 0.00 2.54
C ALA A 62 8.53 0.32 3.98
N ARG A 63 9.71 -0.16 4.42
CA ARG A 63 10.25 0.16 5.76
C ARG A 63 10.61 1.64 5.89
N THR A 64 11.14 2.26 4.85
CA THR A 64 11.40 3.71 4.82
C THR A 64 10.09 4.50 4.96
N VAL A 65 9.05 4.12 4.22
CA VAL A 65 7.72 4.76 4.32
C VAL A 65 7.12 4.58 5.72
N LEU A 66 7.21 3.38 6.29
CA LEU A 66 6.74 3.13 7.66
C LEU A 66 7.50 3.97 8.69
N THR A 67 8.82 4.12 8.54
CA THR A 67 9.63 4.98 9.40
C THR A 67 9.18 6.43 9.33
N GLY A 68 8.93 6.95 8.12
CA GLY A 68 8.37 8.29 7.93
C GLY A 68 6.98 8.45 8.56
N ALA A 69 6.12 7.43 8.44
CA ALA A 69 4.80 7.43 9.06
C ALA A 69 4.87 7.48 10.60
N PHE A 70 5.77 6.71 11.21
CA PHE A 70 6.02 6.79 12.65
C PHE A 70 6.58 8.15 13.07
N ALA A 71 7.51 8.73 12.31
CA ALA A 71 8.00 10.09 12.61
C ALA A 71 6.87 11.15 12.56
N GLY A 72 5.90 10.98 11.65
CA GLY A 72 4.69 11.81 11.64
C GLY A 72 3.81 11.62 12.88
N ILE A 73 3.68 10.38 13.37
CA ILE A 73 2.97 10.09 14.62
C ILE A 73 3.69 10.73 15.81
N ASP A 74 5.02 10.66 15.86
CA ASP A 74 5.83 11.26 16.93
C ASP A 74 5.63 12.79 16.96
N ALA A 75 5.64 13.44 15.79
CA ALA A 75 5.38 14.88 15.68
C ALA A 75 3.97 15.26 16.16
N LEU A 76 2.95 14.46 15.83
CA LEU A 76 1.60 14.64 16.36
C LEU A 76 1.56 14.44 17.87
N GLU A 77 2.26 13.45 18.41
CA GLU A 77 2.32 13.23 19.86
C GLU A 77 2.97 14.42 20.58
N ASP A 78 4.03 14.98 20.02
CA ASP A 78 4.71 16.16 20.57
C ASP A 78 3.84 17.41 20.56
N ALA A 79 2.99 17.59 19.54
CA ALA A 79 2.05 18.71 19.49
C ALA A 79 0.80 18.47 20.37
N LEU A 80 0.26 17.25 20.37
CA LEU A 80 -1.09 16.96 20.88
C LEU A 80 -1.12 16.25 22.24
N SER A 81 0.03 15.88 22.81
CA SER A 81 0.05 15.21 24.11
C SER A 81 -0.39 16.14 25.24
N ARG A 82 -1.51 15.83 25.90
CA ARG A 82 -1.92 16.51 27.14
C ARG A 82 -0.99 16.25 28.34
N HIS A 83 -0.18 15.20 28.26
CA HIS A 83 0.67 14.74 29.37
C HIS A 83 2.07 15.34 29.29
N ARG A 84 2.53 15.76 28.10
CA ARG A 84 3.79 16.49 27.94
C ARG A 84 3.56 17.97 28.23
N PRO A 85 4.15 18.54 29.28
CA PRO A 85 3.90 19.93 29.66
C PRO A 85 4.41 20.95 28.62
N THR A 86 5.32 20.52 27.74
CA THR A 86 5.91 21.31 26.67
C THR A 86 5.14 21.26 25.35
N SER A 87 4.11 20.41 25.23
CA SER A 87 3.34 20.29 23.98
C SER A 87 2.57 21.55 23.64
N ALA A 88 2.29 21.74 22.35
CA ALA A 88 1.46 22.83 21.85
C ALA A 88 0.07 22.81 22.52
N LEU A 89 -0.55 21.63 22.66
CA LEU A 89 -1.84 21.47 23.32
C LEU A 89 -1.77 21.81 24.81
N ALA A 90 -0.72 21.41 25.54
CA ALA A 90 -0.58 21.74 26.95
C ALA A 90 -0.38 23.25 27.17
N ARG A 91 0.36 23.92 26.30
CA ARG A 91 0.50 25.39 26.31
C ARG A 91 -0.84 26.07 26.05
N LEU A 92 -1.56 25.64 25.01
CA LEU A 92 -2.89 26.16 24.68
C LEU A 92 -3.84 25.99 25.87
N ASN A 93 -3.90 24.80 26.46
CA ASN A 93 -4.77 24.52 27.61
C ASN A 93 -4.44 25.39 28.84
N ARG A 94 -3.17 25.74 29.06
CA ARG A 94 -2.77 26.60 30.19
C ARG A 94 -3.04 28.08 29.97
N THR A 95 -2.85 28.55 28.74
CA THR A 95 -2.80 30.00 28.44
C THR A 95 -4.04 30.49 27.70
N GLY A 96 -4.87 29.58 27.18
CA GLY A 96 -6.05 29.89 26.38
C GLY A 96 -5.74 30.35 24.94
N VAL A 97 -4.47 30.55 24.59
CA VAL A 97 -4.04 31.03 23.28
C VAL A 97 -2.70 30.42 22.89
N LEU A 98 -2.52 30.10 21.61
CA LEU A 98 -1.26 29.60 21.08
C LEU A 98 -0.80 30.52 19.95
N VAL A 99 0.29 31.25 20.19
CA VAL A 99 0.95 32.05 19.16
C VAL A 99 1.94 31.15 18.44
N ASP A 100 1.85 31.12 17.11
CA ASP A 100 2.69 30.33 16.18
C ASP A 100 2.61 28.80 16.45
N PRO A 101 1.52 28.13 16.04
CA PRO A 101 1.40 26.68 16.18
C PRO A 101 2.36 25.93 15.23
N PRO A 102 2.87 24.76 15.64
CA PRO A 102 3.74 23.92 14.82
C PRO A 102 3.04 23.27 13.62
#